data_AF-A0A0F2PB06-F1
#
_entry.id   AF-A0A0F2PB06-F1
#
_cell.length_a   1.000
_cell.length_b   1.000
_cell.length_c   1.000
_cell.angle_alpha   90.00
_cell.angle_beta   90.00
_cell.angle_gamma   90.00
#
_symmetry.space_group_name_H-M   'P 1'
#
loop_
_entity.id
_entity.type
_entity.pdbx_description
1 polymer ?
#
loop_
_entity_poly.entity_id
_entity_poly.type
_entity_poly.pdbx_seq_one_letter_code
_entity_poly.pdbx_strand_id
1 'polypeptide(L)'
;MPAVVALSDLHLGEDSSAANPLLEHVVPSFLKNRPEFCHPPRNNTPYKLNTLLRKIACRYGGIAELVLVGDIMDFALAPYRDCVMQARGFFRQLFEGLLPGAVVWVPGNHDHHLWVQVYETEYIEVPLRQGRLPVDAPCITGPGRSTGALYGYSRGVSFLLGLLPVHVRNRFWLAYPNYVTKCGGDNLLFHHGHFFDRTQSWIGTTLLQASNLAELEMFNSAYLDFVWYGSGQAGRLSEQLENFYEEIRWLGERLQLPLDFKTRRHLFKQMIGRNRKAGDRNSTLNRGLADRISNYLGYIERERETGVAYPVDFSLVFGHTHRPLEARLAGRQVFNTGGWTVDEIWPGEENLYSAVFIAVPGGRFEVQRVHIDQEIYNFCHRLNHAIRKEIKIDFGAPG
;
A
#
# COMPACT_ATOMS: atom_id res chain seq x y z
N MET A 1 -17.13 -17.53 16.24
CA MET A 1 -15.93 -16.75 16.62
C MET A 1 -15.78 -15.65 15.58
N PRO A 2 -15.43 -14.43 15.98
CA PRO A 2 -15.39 -13.27 15.08
C PRO A 2 -14.35 -13.45 13.96
N ALA A 3 -14.63 -12.89 12.79
CA ALA A 3 -13.79 -13.01 11.59
C ALA A 3 -12.63 -12.00 11.61
N VAL A 4 -11.55 -12.28 10.86
CA VAL A 4 -10.51 -11.29 10.50
C VAL A 4 -10.74 -10.89 9.06
N VAL A 5 -10.77 -9.58 8.79
CA VAL A 5 -11.05 -9.04 7.46
C VAL A 5 -9.95 -8.09 7.05
N ALA A 6 -9.54 -8.09 5.78
CA ALA A 6 -8.52 -7.18 5.29
C ALA A 6 -8.87 -6.49 3.96
N LEU A 7 -8.44 -5.23 3.87
CA LEU A 7 -8.56 -4.33 2.72
C LEU A 7 -7.17 -3.73 2.44
N SER A 8 -6.83 -3.43 1.20
CA SER A 8 -5.59 -2.74 0.83
C SER A 8 -5.77 -1.85 -0.40
N ASP A 9 -4.75 -1.06 -0.73
CA ASP A 9 -4.62 -0.35 -2.01
C ASP A 9 -5.88 0.49 -2.33
N LEU A 10 -6.33 1.23 -1.32
CA LEU A 10 -7.45 2.17 -1.46
C LEU A 10 -7.01 3.44 -2.19
N HIS A 11 -5.73 3.83 -2.05
CA HIS A 11 -5.12 5.02 -2.65
C HIS A 11 -5.98 6.29 -2.46
N LEU A 12 -6.48 6.50 -1.23
CA LEU A 12 -7.28 7.69 -0.91
C LEU A 12 -6.41 8.94 -1.02
N GLY A 13 -6.75 9.82 -1.94
CA GLY A 13 -5.89 10.91 -2.41
C GLY A 13 -5.72 10.88 -3.92
N GLU A 14 -5.68 9.69 -4.53
CA GLU A 14 -5.55 9.53 -5.96
C GLU A 14 -6.89 9.83 -6.68
N ASP A 15 -6.84 10.59 -7.76
CA ASP A 15 -8.03 10.95 -8.57
C ASP A 15 -8.75 9.72 -9.16
N SER A 16 -8.00 8.62 -9.34
CA SER A 16 -8.49 7.39 -9.95
C SER A 16 -8.98 6.35 -8.93
N SER A 17 -8.99 6.65 -7.63
CA SER A 17 -9.48 5.73 -6.61
C SER A 17 -11.00 5.52 -6.70
N ALA A 18 -11.43 4.30 -7.02
CA ALA A 18 -12.84 3.89 -6.97
C ALA A 18 -13.36 3.77 -5.53
N ALA A 19 -12.50 3.87 -4.51
CA ALA A 19 -12.89 3.94 -3.11
C ALA A 19 -13.19 5.38 -2.66
N ASN A 20 -12.80 6.40 -3.43
CA ASN A 20 -12.97 7.80 -3.05
C ASN A 20 -14.44 8.24 -2.98
N PRO A 21 -14.98 8.58 -1.79
CA PRO A 21 -16.38 9.01 -1.66
C PRO A 21 -16.68 10.41 -2.20
N LEU A 22 -15.65 11.18 -2.55
CA LEU A 22 -15.70 12.61 -2.87
C LEU A 22 -15.24 12.86 -4.31
N LEU A 23 -15.76 12.10 -5.27
CA LEU A 23 -15.39 12.21 -6.69
C LEU A 23 -15.61 13.61 -7.28
N GLU A 24 -16.53 14.39 -6.71
CA GLU A 24 -16.76 15.78 -7.13
C GLU A 24 -15.60 16.73 -6.77
N HIS A 25 -14.84 16.39 -5.74
CA HIS A 25 -13.76 17.23 -5.23
C HIS A 25 -12.41 16.98 -5.91
N VAL A 26 -12.27 15.87 -6.65
CA VAL A 26 -11.03 15.50 -7.35
C VAL A 26 -10.95 16.03 -8.78
N VAL A 27 -12.03 16.61 -9.32
CA VAL A 27 -11.97 17.20 -10.67
C VAL A 27 -11.12 18.48 -10.65
N PRO A 28 -9.97 18.53 -11.36
CA PRO A 28 -9.13 19.71 -11.41
C PRO A 28 -9.84 20.88 -12.07
N SER A 29 -9.50 22.12 -11.68
CA SER A 29 -10.16 23.34 -12.17
C SER A 29 -10.19 23.46 -13.70
N PHE A 30 -9.13 23.01 -14.38
CA PHE A 30 -9.04 23.03 -15.85
C PHE A 30 -9.94 21.99 -16.54
N LEU A 31 -10.43 20.97 -15.83
CA LEU A 31 -11.38 19.97 -16.33
C LEU A 31 -12.83 20.25 -15.91
N LYS A 32 -13.08 21.11 -14.92
CA LYS A 32 -14.42 21.35 -14.35
C LYS A 32 -15.48 21.80 -15.35
N ASN A 33 -15.08 22.47 -16.43
CA ASN A 33 -16.01 22.96 -17.46
C ASN A 33 -16.31 21.92 -18.56
N ARG A 34 -15.67 20.74 -18.53
CA ARG A 34 -15.92 19.70 -19.52
C ARG A 34 -17.22 18.95 -19.17
N PRO A 35 -18.14 18.75 -20.14
CA PRO A 35 -19.43 18.12 -19.90
C PRO A 35 -19.35 16.78 -19.15
N GLU A 36 -18.33 15.97 -19.43
CA GLU A 36 -18.10 14.67 -18.82
C GLU A 36 -17.69 14.70 -17.33
N PHE A 37 -17.31 15.88 -16.80
CA PHE A 37 -16.90 16.07 -15.40
C PHE A 37 -17.78 17.06 -14.62
N CYS A 38 -18.77 17.69 -15.27
CA CYS A 38 -19.71 18.61 -14.62
C CYS A 38 -20.63 17.93 -13.60
N HIS A 39 -20.88 16.63 -13.77
CA HIS A 39 -21.74 15.84 -12.89
C HIS A 39 -21.06 14.53 -12.46
N PRO A 40 -20.08 14.60 -11.55
CA PRO A 40 -19.42 13.40 -11.02
C PRO A 40 -20.43 12.47 -10.34
N PRO A 41 -20.33 11.14 -10.54
CA PRO A 41 -21.27 10.21 -9.95
C PRO A 41 -21.08 10.14 -8.43
N ARG A 42 -22.17 9.84 -7.72
CA ARG A 42 -22.08 9.58 -6.28
C ARG A 42 -21.44 8.20 -6.06
N ASN A 43 -20.24 8.20 -5.48
CA ASN A 43 -19.53 6.96 -5.22
C ASN A 43 -20.16 6.20 -4.03
N ASN A 44 -20.67 4.99 -4.30
CA ASN A 44 -21.29 4.12 -3.30
C ASN A 44 -20.36 2.98 -2.81
N THR A 45 -19.13 2.90 -3.32
CA THR A 45 -18.15 1.85 -2.96
C THR A 45 -17.95 1.73 -1.44
N PRO A 46 -17.78 2.83 -0.67
CA PRO A 46 -17.62 2.73 0.78
C PRO A 46 -18.85 2.14 1.48
N TYR A 47 -20.05 2.46 0.99
CA TYR A 47 -21.30 1.92 1.50
C TYR A 47 -21.46 0.42 1.20
N LYS A 48 -21.05 -0.03 -0.01
CA LYS A 48 -21.03 -1.45 -0.38
C LYS A 48 -20.07 -2.23 0.52
N LEU A 49 -18.88 -1.68 0.77
CA LEU A 49 -17.91 -2.25 1.70
C LEU A 49 -18.48 -2.33 3.11
N ASN A 50 -19.07 -1.25 3.65
CA ASN A 50 -19.73 -1.28 4.95
C ASN A 50 -20.81 -2.37 5.01
N THR A 51 -21.67 -2.47 3.99
CA THR A 51 -22.73 -3.48 3.92
C THR A 51 -22.16 -4.90 3.95
N LEU A 52 -21.07 -5.14 3.22
CA LEU A 52 -20.37 -6.42 3.24
C LEU A 52 -19.80 -6.73 4.63
N LEU A 53 -19.07 -5.79 5.24
CA LEU A 53 -18.48 -5.95 6.57
C LEU A 53 -19.55 -6.20 7.64
N ARG A 54 -20.70 -5.52 7.57
CA ARG A 54 -21.83 -5.75 8.48
C ARG A 54 -22.45 -7.14 8.29
N LYS A 55 -22.55 -7.63 7.05
CA LYS A 55 -22.99 -9.01 6.78
C LYS A 55 -22.03 -10.05 7.36
N ILE A 56 -20.72 -9.84 7.20
CA ILE A 56 -19.68 -10.69 7.78
C ILE A 56 -19.79 -10.68 9.31
N ALA A 57 -19.87 -9.50 9.92
CA ALA A 57 -20.04 -9.34 11.37
C ALA A 57 -21.29 -10.05 11.88
N CYS A 58 -22.44 -9.89 11.21
CA CYS A 58 -23.68 -10.57 11.58
C CYS A 58 -23.56 -12.09 11.48
N ARG A 59 -22.87 -12.60 10.45
CA ARG A 59 -22.75 -14.04 10.20
C ARG A 59 -21.79 -14.74 11.17
N TYR A 60 -20.70 -14.08 11.56
CA TYR A 60 -19.62 -14.70 12.33
C TYR A 60 -19.50 -14.19 13.78
N GLY A 61 -20.46 -13.39 14.24
CA GLY A 61 -20.49 -12.86 15.61
C GLY A 61 -19.52 -11.70 15.83
N GLY A 62 -19.20 -10.95 14.78
CA GLY A 62 -18.35 -9.77 14.79
C GLY A 62 -17.16 -9.87 13.85
N ILE A 63 -16.39 -8.77 13.79
CA ILE A 63 -15.07 -8.70 13.17
C ILE A 63 -14.08 -8.47 14.29
N ALA A 64 -13.16 -9.43 14.49
CA ALA A 64 -12.11 -9.34 15.49
C ALA A 64 -11.15 -8.22 15.13
N GLU A 65 -10.70 -8.22 13.87
CA GLU A 65 -9.74 -7.26 13.34
C GLU A 65 -10.12 -6.89 11.90
N LEU A 66 -10.16 -5.60 11.63
CA LEU A 66 -10.15 -5.06 10.27
C LEU A 66 -8.72 -4.56 9.98
N VAL A 67 -8.00 -5.27 9.12
CA VAL A 67 -6.62 -4.97 8.76
C VAL A 67 -6.58 -4.18 7.45
N LEU A 68 -5.92 -3.03 7.46
CA LEU A 68 -5.69 -2.14 6.33
C LEU A 68 -4.25 -2.37 5.83
N VAL A 69 -4.07 -3.16 4.78
CA VAL A 69 -2.79 -3.77 4.35
C VAL A 69 -2.08 -2.91 3.30
N GLY A 70 -1.83 -1.66 3.67
CA GLY A 70 -0.99 -0.70 2.96
C GLY A 70 -1.67 -0.01 1.78
N ASP A 71 -1.04 1.08 1.34
CA ASP A 71 -1.51 1.95 0.27
C ASP A 71 -2.96 2.40 0.47
N ILE A 72 -3.27 2.77 1.72
CA ILE A 72 -4.61 3.21 2.12
C ILE A 72 -4.80 4.68 1.76
N MET A 73 -3.75 5.48 1.95
CA MET A 73 -3.68 6.88 1.53
C MET A 73 -2.51 7.06 0.55
N ASP A 74 -2.68 7.95 -0.42
CA ASP A 74 -1.63 8.26 -1.40
C ASP A 74 -0.78 9.46 -0.97
N PHE A 75 -0.07 9.36 0.15
CA PHE A 75 0.82 10.45 0.60
C PHE A 75 2.08 10.59 -0.22
N ALA A 76 2.45 9.55 -0.96
CA ALA A 76 3.55 9.60 -1.89
C ALA A 76 3.31 10.63 -2.99
N LEU A 77 2.11 10.67 -3.59
CA LEU A 77 1.88 11.46 -4.81
C LEU A 77 0.82 12.55 -4.67
N ALA A 78 -0.08 12.47 -3.67
CA ALA A 78 -1.16 13.42 -3.52
C ALA A 78 -0.96 14.37 -2.31
N PRO A 79 -1.54 15.59 -2.37
CA PRO A 79 -1.49 16.52 -1.25
C PRO A 79 -2.19 15.95 0.00
N TYR A 80 -1.56 16.10 1.17
CA TYR A 80 -2.12 15.65 2.46
C TYR A 80 -3.58 16.06 2.67
N ARG A 81 -3.92 17.29 2.31
CA ARG A 81 -5.28 17.83 2.49
C ARG A 81 -6.31 16.94 1.80
N ASP A 82 -6.02 16.50 0.59
CA ASP A 82 -6.96 15.73 -0.22
C ASP A 82 -7.00 14.28 0.24
N CYS A 83 -5.85 13.67 0.55
CA CYS A 83 -5.78 12.34 1.18
C CYS A 83 -6.60 12.29 2.48
N VAL A 84 -6.41 13.26 3.38
CA VAL A 84 -7.12 13.34 4.67
C VAL A 84 -8.62 13.57 4.47
N MET A 85 -9.01 14.45 3.55
CA MET A 85 -10.41 14.73 3.25
C MET A 85 -11.13 13.47 2.73
N GLN A 86 -10.52 12.77 1.77
CA GLN A 86 -11.05 11.52 1.22
C GLN A 86 -11.08 10.42 2.28
N ALA A 87 -10.00 10.24 3.05
CA ALA A 87 -9.91 9.25 4.13
C ALA A 87 -10.99 9.44 5.20
N ARG A 88 -11.22 10.68 5.65
CA ARG A 88 -12.29 10.98 6.62
C ARG A 88 -13.67 10.66 6.07
N GLY A 89 -13.92 11.01 4.81
CA GLY A 89 -15.18 10.68 4.12
C GLY A 89 -15.39 9.17 4.02
N PHE A 90 -14.31 8.44 3.71
CA PHE A 90 -14.32 6.99 3.52
C PHE A 90 -14.55 6.27 4.84
N PHE A 91 -13.72 6.52 5.86
CA PHE A 91 -13.83 5.87 7.16
C PHE A 91 -15.15 6.17 7.86
N ARG A 92 -15.71 7.37 7.69
CA ARG A 92 -17.04 7.69 8.22
C ARG A 92 -18.11 6.74 7.68
N GLN A 93 -18.12 6.49 6.37
CA GLN A 93 -19.08 5.59 5.73
C GLN A 93 -18.77 4.12 6.03
N LEU A 94 -17.49 3.74 5.97
CA LEU A 94 -17.05 2.36 6.22
C LEU A 94 -17.42 1.89 7.63
N PHE A 95 -17.27 2.74 8.64
CA PHE A 95 -17.53 2.39 10.05
C PHE A 95 -18.93 2.76 10.55
N GLU A 96 -19.82 3.22 9.68
CA GLU A 96 -21.19 3.53 10.06
C GLU A 96 -21.92 2.26 10.55
N GLY A 97 -22.31 2.23 11.82
CA GLY A 97 -22.95 1.06 12.43
C GLY A 97 -22.06 -0.19 12.50
N LEU A 98 -20.73 -0.04 12.38
CA LEU A 98 -19.74 -1.12 12.46
C LEU A 98 -18.69 -0.79 13.52
N LEU A 99 -18.38 -1.78 14.37
CA LEU A 99 -17.36 -1.68 15.41
C LEU A 99 -16.51 -2.96 15.44
N PRO A 100 -15.39 -3.01 14.70
CA PRO A 100 -14.43 -4.10 14.81
C PRO A 100 -13.79 -4.15 16.21
N GLY A 101 -13.22 -5.29 16.59
CA GLY A 101 -12.42 -5.40 17.82
C GLY A 101 -11.17 -4.52 17.77
N ALA A 102 -10.47 -4.54 16.63
CA ALA A 102 -9.34 -3.69 16.29
C ALA A 102 -9.40 -3.20 14.83
N VAL A 103 -8.83 -2.02 14.57
CA VAL A 103 -8.51 -1.52 13.23
C VAL A 103 -6.99 -1.43 13.16
N VAL A 104 -6.36 -2.27 12.35
CA VAL A 104 -4.91 -2.38 12.27
C VAL A 104 -4.46 -1.84 10.92
N TRP A 105 -3.57 -0.85 10.90
CA TRP A 105 -3.00 -0.33 9.66
C TRP A 105 -1.57 -0.81 9.52
N VAL A 106 -1.30 -1.49 8.40
CA VAL A 106 0.04 -1.90 7.96
C VAL A 106 0.45 -1.02 6.79
N PRO A 107 1.30 0.02 6.98
CA PRO A 107 1.70 0.91 5.89
C PRO A 107 2.32 0.15 4.71
N GLY A 108 2.04 0.66 3.51
CA GLY A 108 2.65 0.29 2.24
C GLY A 108 3.64 1.34 1.76
N ASN A 109 3.94 1.37 0.47
CA ASN A 109 4.90 2.34 -0.09
C ASN A 109 4.29 3.73 -0.30
N HIS A 110 2.98 3.84 -0.58
CA HIS A 110 2.33 5.14 -0.79
C HIS A 110 2.02 5.90 0.51
N ASP A 111 1.85 5.18 1.61
CA ASP A 111 1.66 5.74 2.96
C ASP A 111 2.84 5.46 3.90
N HIS A 112 4.00 5.06 3.35
CA HIS A 112 5.23 4.75 4.12
C HIS A 112 5.67 5.89 5.03
N HIS A 113 5.52 7.14 4.58
CA HIS A 113 5.96 8.29 5.36
C HIS A 113 5.23 8.42 6.71
N LEU A 114 4.03 7.82 6.85
CA LEU A 114 3.36 7.70 8.15
C LEU A 114 4.21 6.90 9.15
N TRP A 115 4.79 5.78 8.69
CA TRP A 115 5.64 4.95 9.50
C TRP A 115 6.88 5.71 9.94
N VAL A 116 7.51 6.48 9.04
CA VAL A 116 8.70 7.30 9.33
C VAL A 116 8.41 8.31 10.45
N GLN A 117 7.30 9.06 10.34
CA GLN A 117 6.90 10.03 11.37
C GLN A 117 6.65 9.37 12.74
N VAL A 118 6.00 8.21 12.73
CA VAL A 118 5.71 7.44 13.93
C VAL A 118 7.01 6.87 14.51
N TYR A 119 7.90 6.38 13.65
CA TYR A 119 9.19 5.81 14.01
C TYR A 119 10.06 6.84 14.72
N GLU A 120 10.25 8.00 14.10
CA GLU A 120 11.01 9.11 14.69
C GLU A 120 10.43 9.52 16.04
N THR A 121 9.11 9.57 16.16
CA THR A 121 8.47 9.95 17.43
C THR A 121 8.65 8.88 18.51
N GLU A 122 8.31 7.62 18.23
CA GLU A 122 8.20 6.56 19.23
C GLU A 122 9.53 5.89 19.57
N TYR A 123 10.41 5.75 18.59
CA TYR A 123 11.66 4.99 18.73
C TYR A 123 12.89 5.88 18.90
N ILE A 124 12.78 7.18 18.57
CA ILE A 124 13.87 8.16 18.75
C ILE A 124 13.48 9.22 19.78
N GLU A 125 12.47 10.05 19.51
CA GLU A 125 12.14 11.20 20.35
C GLU A 125 11.71 10.79 21.76
N VAL A 126 10.78 9.85 21.89
CA VAL A 126 10.24 9.43 23.19
C VAL A 126 11.34 8.84 24.09
N PRO A 127 12.20 7.90 23.64
CA PRO A 127 13.33 7.42 24.43
C PRO A 127 14.29 8.53 24.84
N LEU A 128 14.69 9.41 23.92
CA LEU A 128 15.61 10.51 24.20
C LEU A 128 15.03 11.50 25.23
N ARG A 129 13.74 11.84 25.12
CA ARG A 129 13.03 12.68 26.12
C ARG A 129 12.97 12.04 27.51
N GLN A 130 13.16 10.73 27.60
CA GLN A 130 13.20 9.97 28.85
C GLN A 130 14.63 9.64 29.29
N GLY A 131 15.65 10.18 28.64
CA GLY A 131 17.06 9.90 28.94
C GLY A 131 17.51 8.49 28.56
N ARG A 132 16.77 7.81 27.67
CA ARG A 132 17.10 6.47 27.16
C ARG A 132 17.65 6.58 25.73
N LEU A 133 18.48 5.64 25.33
CA LEU A 133 18.95 5.55 23.93
C LEU A 133 17.78 5.15 23.01
N PRO A 134 17.80 5.58 21.73
CA PRO A 134 16.91 5.05 20.71
C PRO A 134 16.98 3.52 20.63
N VAL A 135 15.88 2.91 20.22
CA VAL A 135 15.78 1.44 20.08
C VAL A 135 15.30 1.11 18.69
N ASP A 136 15.73 -0.04 18.17
CA ASP A 136 15.31 -0.49 16.85
C ASP A 136 13.81 -0.82 16.84
N ALA A 137 13.16 -0.53 15.70
CA ALA A 137 11.80 -0.96 15.50
C ALA A 137 11.71 -2.49 15.30
N PRO A 138 10.63 -3.12 15.77
CA PRO A 138 10.44 -4.55 15.59
C PRO A 138 10.14 -4.88 14.11
N CYS A 139 10.74 -5.96 13.60
CA CYS A 139 10.47 -6.44 12.23
C CYS A 139 9.17 -7.27 12.11
N ILE A 140 8.61 -7.68 13.25
CA ILE A 140 7.32 -8.35 13.39
C ILE A 140 6.51 -7.67 14.48
N THR A 141 5.23 -7.43 14.20
CA THR A 141 4.26 -6.94 15.16
C THR A 141 3.05 -7.87 15.26
N GLY A 142 2.22 -7.69 16.29
CA GLY A 142 1.01 -8.50 16.48
C GLY A 142 0.01 -7.82 17.41
N PRO A 143 -1.10 -8.47 17.76
CA PRO A 143 -2.11 -7.86 18.63
C PRO A 143 -1.60 -7.70 20.06
N GLY A 144 -1.78 -6.50 20.63
CA GLY A 144 -1.41 -6.18 22.01
C GLY A 144 -0.31 -5.11 22.12
N ARG A 145 -0.07 -4.64 23.34
CA ARG A 145 0.93 -3.57 23.59
C ARG A 145 2.37 -4.07 23.67
N SER A 146 2.56 -5.37 23.91
CA SER A 146 3.88 -5.99 24.09
C SER A 146 4.47 -6.53 22.78
N THR A 147 3.70 -6.51 21.71
CA THR A 147 4.01 -7.13 20.42
C THR A 147 4.60 -6.13 19.42
N GLY A 148 4.97 -4.92 19.85
CA GLY A 148 5.55 -3.90 18.97
C GLY A 148 4.54 -3.11 18.13
N ALA A 149 3.28 -3.54 18.03
CA ALA A 149 2.23 -2.74 17.42
C ALA A 149 1.92 -1.52 18.28
N LEU A 150 1.85 -0.35 17.65
CA LEU A 150 1.62 0.92 18.34
C LEU A 150 0.13 1.20 18.42
N TYR A 151 -0.33 1.50 19.63
CA TYR A 151 -1.74 1.74 19.92
C TYR A 151 -2.12 3.20 19.63
N GLY A 152 -3.40 3.48 19.37
CA GLY A 152 -3.88 4.81 19.01
C GLY A 152 -3.48 5.96 19.95
N TYR A 153 -3.18 5.70 21.22
CA TYR A 153 -2.70 6.72 22.16
C TYR A 153 -1.18 6.83 22.29
N SER A 154 -0.41 6.05 21.52
CA SER A 154 1.01 6.33 21.29
C SER A 154 1.13 7.73 20.67
N ARG A 155 2.14 8.50 21.10
CA ARG A 155 2.33 9.90 20.69
C ARG A 155 2.44 10.03 19.17
N GLY A 156 3.26 9.19 18.55
CA GLY A 156 3.49 9.15 17.10
C GLY A 156 2.26 8.73 16.31
N VAL A 157 1.32 8.00 16.90
CA VAL A 157 0.11 7.51 16.21
C VAL A 157 -1.08 8.45 16.36
N SER A 158 -1.09 9.26 17.41
CA SER A 158 -2.27 10.04 17.84
C SER A 158 -2.87 10.96 16.76
N PHE A 159 -2.05 11.47 15.84
CA PHE A 159 -2.52 12.33 14.75
C PHE A 159 -3.44 11.58 13.76
N LEU A 160 -3.23 10.28 13.56
CA LEU A 160 -4.04 9.43 12.67
C LEU A 160 -5.47 9.22 13.21
N LEU A 161 -5.67 9.37 14.52
CA LEU A 161 -7.01 9.24 15.12
C LEU A 161 -7.99 10.29 14.58
N GLY A 162 -7.50 11.42 14.08
CA GLY A 162 -8.32 12.44 13.43
C GLY A 162 -9.03 11.95 12.16
N LEU A 163 -8.51 10.89 11.52
CA LEU A 163 -9.08 10.27 10.32
C LEU A 163 -10.30 9.41 10.63
N LEU A 164 -10.34 8.87 11.85
CA LEU A 164 -11.29 7.84 12.23
C LEU A 164 -12.49 8.42 13.00
N PRO A 165 -13.69 7.82 12.84
CA PRO A 165 -14.84 8.10 13.70
C PRO A 165 -14.52 7.86 15.18
N VAL A 166 -15.10 8.67 16.06
CA VAL A 166 -14.77 8.68 17.50
C VAL A 166 -14.90 7.29 18.14
N HIS A 167 -15.92 6.51 17.75
CA HIS A 167 -16.23 5.20 18.34
C HIS A 167 -15.20 4.10 18.01
N VAL A 168 -14.32 4.30 17.02
CA VAL A 168 -13.27 3.33 16.66
C VAL A 168 -11.85 3.79 17.02
N ARG A 169 -11.65 5.05 17.43
CA ARG A 169 -10.30 5.61 17.69
C ARG A 169 -9.51 4.83 18.74
N ASN A 170 -10.17 4.38 19.80
CA ASN A 170 -9.55 3.59 20.86
C ASN A 170 -9.29 2.12 20.47
N ARG A 171 -9.48 1.76 19.21
CA ARG A 171 -9.24 0.42 18.66
C ARG A 171 -8.22 0.43 17.52
N PHE A 172 -7.61 1.59 17.28
CA PHE A 172 -6.63 1.75 16.22
C PHE A 172 -5.25 1.25 16.64
N TRP A 173 -4.60 0.56 15.72
CA TRP A 173 -3.23 0.06 15.85
C TRP A 173 -2.46 0.33 14.56
N LEU A 174 -1.20 0.69 14.70
CA LEU A 174 -0.24 0.77 13.60
C LEU A 174 0.79 -0.35 13.77
N ALA A 175 1.06 -1.07 12.68
CA ALA A 175 1.89 -2.27 12.67
C ALA A 175 2.76 -2.27 11.40
N TYR A 176 4.07 -2.49 11.50
CA TYR A 176 4.96 -2.47 10.34
C TYR A 176 6.26 -3.24 10.63
N PRO A 177 6.94 -3.83 9.63
CA PRO A 177 6.45 -4.11 8.27
C PRO A 177 5.53 -5.34 8.22
N ASN A 178 5.69 -6.27 9.17
CA ASN A 178 4.87 -7.47 9.28
C ASN A 178 3.91 -7.37 10.46
N TYR A 179 2.65 -7.71 10.22
CA TYR A 179 1.64 -7.87 11.26
C TYR A 179 1.16 -9.31 11.31
N VAL A 180 1.29 -9.96 12.47
CA VAL A 180 0.88 -11.35 12.68
C VAL A 180 -0.25 -11.41 13.69
N THR A 181 -1.34 -12.08 13.32
CA THR A 181 -2.47 -12.37 14.22
C THR A 181 -2.98 -13.79 14.00
N LYS A 182 -3.99 -14.19 14.77
CA LYS A 182 -4.64 -15.49 14.69
C LYS A 182 -6.11 -15.36 14.33
N CYS A 183 -6.58 -16.29 13.50
CA CYS A 183 -7.99 -16.47 13.22
C CYS A 183 -8.39 -17.91 13.57
N GLY A 184 -8.92 -18.11 14.79
CA GLY A 184 -9.11 -19.46 15.33
C GLY A 184 -7.74 -20.09 15.66
N GLY A 185 -7.45 -21.25 15.07
CA GLY A 185 -6.18 -21.96 15.25
C GLY A 185 -5.08 -21.54 14.28
N ASP A 186 -5.41 -20.79 13.23
CA ASP A 186 -4.52 -20.47 12.12
C ASP A 186 -3.82 -19.12 12.32
N ASN A 187 -2.54 -19.03 11.94
CA ASN A 187 -1.81 -17.76 11.93
C ASN A 187 -1.96 -17.07 10.57
N LEU A 188 -2.13 -15.75 10.61
CA LEU A 188 -2.16 -14.87 9.45
C LEU A 188 -0.99 -13.91 9.56
N LEU A 189 -0.21 -13.78 8.49
CA LEU A 189 0.84 -12.77 8.34
C LEU A 189 0.41 -11.78 7.27
N PHE A 190 0.28 -10.52 7.67
CA PHE A 190 -0.03 -9.40 6.81
C PHE A 190 1.23 -8.59 6.53
N HIS A 191 1.45 -8.28 5.26
CA HIS A 191 2.52 -7.40 4.79
C HIS A 191 2.01 -6.71 3.53
N HIS A 192 2.31 -5.43 3.31
CA HIS A 192 1.77 -4.73 2.13
C HIS A 192 2.21 -5.37 0.80
N GLY A 193 3.51 -5.66 0.68
CA GLY A 193 4.08 -6.41 -0.45
C GLY A 193 5.16 -5.66 -1.24
N HIS A 194 5.40 -4.39 -0.94
CA HIS A 194 6.42 -3.56 -1.59
C HIS A 194 7.85 -4.12 -1.43
N PHE A 195 8.12 -4.88 -0.36
CA PHE A 195 9.40 -5.58 -0.18
C PHE A 195 9.63 -6.73 -1.19
N PHE A 196 8.58 -7.16 -1.90
CA PHE A 196 8.66 -8.19 -2.93
C PHE A 196 8.75 -7.57 -4.33
N ASP A 197 8.57 -6.25 -4.45
CA ASP A 197 8.57 -5.55 -5.73
C ASP A 197 9.99 -5.18 -6.15
N ARG A 198 10.34 -5.50 -7.40
CA ARG A 198 11.69 -5.26 -7.92
C ARG A 198 12.05 -3.80 -8.07
N THR A 199 11.07 -2.94 -8.29
CA THR A 199 11.24 -1.50 -8.45
C THR A 199 11.31 -0.81 -7.11
N GLN A 200 10.56 -1.29 -6.12
CA GLN A 200 10.56 -0.69 -4.78
C GLN A 200 11.73 -1.16 -3.94
N SER A 201 12.14 -2.42 -4.09
CA SER A 201 13.22 -3.02 -3.30
C SER A 201 14.54 -3.15 -4.06
N TRP A 202 14.67 -2.49 -5.21
CA TRP A 202 15.81 -2.70 -6.11
C TRP A 202 17.17 -2.48 -5.44
N ILE A 203 17.27 -1.54 -4.50
CA ILE A 203 18.50 -1.29 -3.74
C ILE A 203 18.86 -2.53 -2.94
N GLY A 204 17.93 -3.03 -2.11
CA GLY A 204 18.15 -4.15 -1.19
C GLY A 204 18.03 -5.55 -1.81
N THR A 205 17.57 -5.68 -3.05
CA THR A 205 17.43 -6.98 -3.73
C THR A 205 18.34 -7.15 -4.95
N THR A 206 18.75 -6.05 -5.59
CA THR A 206 19.44 -6.08 -6.88
C THR A 206 20.78 -5.37 -6.83
N LEU A 207 20.85 -4.16 -6.25
CA LEU A 207 22.09 -3.39 -6.15
C LEU A 207 23.01 -3.94 -5.06
N LEU A 208 22.45 -4.16 -3.88
CA LEU A 208 23.11 -4.73 -2.72
C LEU A 208 22.12 -5.68 -2.04
N GLN A 209 22.48 -6.96 -1.93
CA GLN A 209 21.60 -7.91 -1.27
C GLN A 209 21.58 -7.64 0.23
N ALA A 210 20.44 -7.21 0.75
CA ALA A 210 20.24 -7.01 2.18
C ALA A 210 20.45 -8.33 2.94
N SER A 211 20.97 -8.23 4.15
CA SER A 211 21.29 -9.36 5.02
C SER A 211 20.05 -9.81 5.80
N ASN A 212 19.26 -8.84 6.25
CA ASN A 212 18.09 -9.01 7.12
C ASN A 212 16.95 -8.05 6.73
N LEU A 213 15.80 -8.17 7.39
CA LEU A 213 14.61 -7.34 7.11
C LEU A 213 14.81 -5.87 7.48
N ALA A 214 15.57 -5.57 8.54
CA ALA A 214 15.81 -4.20 8.98
C ALA A 214 16.67 -3.44 7.96
N GLU A 215 17.71 -4.08 7.42
CA GLU A 215 18.55 -3.52 6.36
C GLU A 215 17.77 -3.34 5.05
N LEU A 216 16.90 -4.29 4.71
CA LEU A 216 16.01 -4.18 3.55
C LEU A 216 15.05 -2.99 3.71
N GLU A 217 14.48 -2.80 4.90
CA GLU A 217 13.62 -1.65 5.21
C GLU A 217 14.39 -0.34 5.12
N MET A 218 15.60 -0.27 5.70
CA MET A 218 16.42 0.93 5.67
C MET A 218 16.76 1.38 4.24
N PHE A 219 17.12 0.44 3.36
CA PHE A 219 17.37 0.72 1.95
C PHE A 219 16.11 1.20 1.23
N ASN A 220 14.96 0.60 1.55
CA ASN A 220 13.69 0.94 0.93
C ASN A 220 13.17 2.29 1.44
N SER A 221 13.25 2.60 2.73
CA SER A 221 12.79 3.86 3.32
C SER A 221 13.48 5.06 2.69
N ALA A 222 14.82 5.02 2.56
CA ALA A 222 15.57 6.11 1.95
C ALA A 222 15.16 6.38 0.50
N TYR A 223 14.90 5.31 -0.26
CA TYR A 223 14.40 5.41 -1.64
C TYR A 223 12.95 5.95 -1.65
N LEU A 224 12.07 5.42 -0.81
CA LEU A 224 10.67 5.82 -0.72
C LEU A 224 10.51 7.29 -0.33
N ASP A 225 11.20 7.74 0.71
CA ASP A 225 11.08 9.12 1.19
C ASP A 225 11.65 10.13 0.20
N PHE A 226 12.78 9.82 -0.44
CA PHE A 226 13.41 10.73 -1.38
C PHE A 226 12.67 10.78 -2.72
N VAL A 227 12.38 9.61 -3.30
CA VAL A 227 11.85 9.51 -4.68
C VAL A 227 10.35 9.74 -4.71
N TRP A 228 9.61 9.13 -3.79
CA TRP A 228 8.15 9.15 -3.86
C TRP A 228 7.59 10.29 -3.03
N TYR A 229 7.81 10.27 -1.72
CA TYR A 229 7.26 11.31 -0.84
C TYR A 229 7.79 12.71 -1.13
N GLY A 230 9.12 12.84 -1.22
CA GLY A 230 9.78 14.12 -1.50
C GLY A 230 9.36 14.74 -2.83
N SER A 231 9.16 13.92 -3.87
CA SER A 231 8.70 14.42 -5.18
C SER A 231 7.23 14.83 -5.15
N GLY A 232 6.32 14.01 -4.62
CA GLY A 232 4.88 14.33 -4.61
C GLY A 232 4.54 15.53 -3.73
N GLN A 233 5.25 15.75 -2.63
CA GLN A 233 5.02 16.91 -1.77
C GLN A 233 5.66 18.21 -2.29
N ALA A 234 6.53 18.15 -3.31
CA ALA A 234 7.24 19.32 -3.81
C ALA A 234 6.42 20.19 -4.80
N GLY A 235 5.14 19.89 -5.03
CA GLY A 235 4.26 20.68 -5.86
C GLY A 235 4.80 20.80 -7.30
N ARG A 236 4.96 22.03 -7.83
CA ARG A 236 5.50 22.26 -9.20
C ARG A 236 6.92 21.73 -9.44
N LEU A 237 7.67 21.42 -8.37
CA LEU A 237 9.01 20.82 -8.47
C LEU A 237 8.94 19.30 -8.72
N SER A 238 7.79 18.64 -8.47
CA SER A 238 7.61 17.21 -8.77
C SER A 238 7.85 16.91 -10.26
N GLU A 239 7.31 17.77 -11.13
CA GLU A 239 7.47 17.71 -12.59
C GLU A 239 8.94 17.92 -13.01
N GLN A 240 9.70 18.74 -12.29
CA GLN A 240 11.13 18.95 -12.55
C GLN A 240 12.01 17.86 -11.95
N LEU A 241 11.59 17.21 -10.86
CA LEU A 241 12.28 16.06 -10.30
C LEU A 241 12.12 14.83 -11.19
N GLU A 242 10.93 14.57 -11.76
CA GLU A 242 10.76 13.55 -12.81
C GLU A 242 11.68 13.81 -14.02
N ASN A 243 11.79 15.07 -14.44
CA ASN A 243 12.73 15.48 -15.49
C ASN A 243 14.20 15.36 -15.06
N PHE A 244 14.55 15.65 -13.80
CA PHE A 244 15.89 15.45 -13.24
C PHE A 244 16.23 13.96 -13.12
N TYR A 245 15.25 13.09 -12.86
CA TYR A 245 15.41 11.64 -12.89
C TYR A 245 15.68 11.14 -14.30
N GLU A 246 14.93 11.61 -15.29
CA GLU A 246 15.20 11.34 -16.70
C GLU A 246 16.54 11.94 -17.16
N GLU A 247 16.95 13.09 -16.63
CA GLU A 247 18.27 13.68 -16.86
C GLU A 247 19.39 12.90 -16.16
N ILE A 248 19.24 12.40 -14.94
CA ILE A 248 20.22 11.53 -14.26
C ILE A 248 20.34 10.21 -15.02
N ARG A 249 19.21 9.66 -15.46
CA ARG A 249 19.17 8.49 -16.34
C ARG A 249 19.94 8.75 -17.64
N TRP A 250 19.73 9.92 -18.25
CA TRP A 250 20.42 10.35 -19.45
C TRP A 250 21.90 10.72 -19.23
N LEU A 251 22.26 11.28 -18.07
CA LEU A 251 23.63 11.57 -17.65
C LEU A 251 24.39 10.26 -17.44
N GLY A 252 23.73 9.26 -16.88
CA GLY A 252 24.21 7.88 -16.81
C GLY A 252 24.45 7.26 -18.19
N GLU A 253 23.61 7.59 -19.18
CA GLU A 253 23.83 7.21 -20.59
C GLU A 253 24.99 7.98 -21.24
N ARG A 254 25.25 9.22 -20.82
CA ARG A 254 26.23 10.15 -21.42
C ARG A 254 27.63 10.09 -20.81
N LEU A 255 27.79 9.63 -19.56
CA LEU A 255 29.06 9.71 -18.81
C LEU A 255 30.16 8.70 -19.20
N GLN A 256 30.00 7.87 -20.25
CA GLN A 256 31.08 7.13 -20.97
C GLN A 256 32.31 6.62 -20.17
N LEU A 257 32.19 6.24 -18.89
CA LEU A 257 33.33 5.69 -18.13
C LEU A 257 33.75 4.33 -18.73
N PRO A 258 35.03 4.01 -18.88
CA PRO A 258 35.49 2.95 -19.77
C PRO A 258 35.37 1.56 -19.12
N LEU A 259 34.20 0.94 -19.18
CA LEU A 259 34.03 -0.48 -18.83
C LEU A 259 33.10 -1.16 -19.85
N ASP A 260 33.53 -2.35 -20.27
CA ASP A 260 33.09 -3.14 -21.43
C ASP A 260 31.58 -3.12 -21.72
N PHE A 261 31.24 -2.73 -22.96
CA PHE A 261 29.91 -2.41 -23.48
C PHE A 261 28.92 -3.59 -23.42
N LYS A 262 29.42 -4.84 -23.55
CA LYS A 262 28.58 -6.04 -23.49
C LYS A 262 28.15 -6.38 -22.06
N THR A 263 29.07 -6.23 -21.10
CA THR A 263 28.83 -6.52 -19.68
C THR A 263 27.91 -5.46 -19.07
N ARG A 264 28.11 -4.18 -19.40
CA ARG A 264 27.21 -3.09 -18.99
C ARG A 264 25.83 -3.20 -19.57
N ARG A 265 25.66 -3.47 -20.87
CA ARG A 265 24.32 -3.63 -21.45
C ARG A 265 23.56 -4.82 -20.85
N HIS A 266 24.27 -5.83 -20.33
CA HIS A 266 23.65 -6.96 -19.63
C HIS A 266 23.31 -6.59 -18.17
N LEU A 267 24.23 -5.96 -17.44
CA LEU A 267 24.01 -5.47 -16.07
C LEU A 267 22.94 -4.39 -16.00
N PHE A 268 22.95 -3.42 -16.91
CA PHE A 268 22.00 -2.31 -16.96
C PHE A 268 20.61 -2.78 -17.38
N LYS A 269 20.52 -3.79 -18.27
CA LYS A 269 19.24 -4.46 -18.60
C LYS A 269 18.74 -5.38 -17.48
N GLN A 270 19.63 -5.89 -16.63
CA GLN A 270 19.26 -6.60 -15.41
C GLN A 270 18.83 -5.66 -14.29
N MET A 271 19.51 -4.51 -14.11
CA MET A 271 19.20 -3.50 -13.10
C MET A 271 17.92 -2.71 -13.42
N ILE A 272 17.68 -2.39 -14.70
CA ILE A 272 16.55 -1.50 -15.08
C ILE A 272 15.38 -2.28 -15.68
N GLY A 273 15.51 -3.59 -15.86
CA GLY A 273 14.42 -4.44 -16.35
C GLY A 273 14.05 -4.13 -17.80
N ARG A 274 14.08 -5.15 -18.66
CA ARG A 274 13.23 -5.11 -19.84
C ARG A 274 11.78 -5.15 -19.36
N ASN A 275 11.10 -4.00 -19.33
CA ASN A 275 9.73 -3.85 -19.81
C ASN A 275 9.25 -2.40 -19.74
N ARG A 276 8.58 -1.99 -20.82
CA ARG A 276 7.85 -0.72 -20.92
C ARG A 276 6.73 -0.72 -19.87
N LYS A 277 6.70 0.32 -19.03
CA LYS A 277 5.62 0.71 -18.10
C LYS A 277 5.28 -0.30 -16.99
N ALA A 278 5.11 0.23 -15.78
CA ALA A 278 4.51 -0.36 -14.58
C ALA A 278 5.40 -1.28 -13.73
N GLY A 279 5.47 -1.00 -12.42
CA GLY A 279 5.91 -1.93 -11.38
C GLY A 279 5.01 -3.18 -11.33
N ASP A 280 5.06 -3.97 -10.25
CA ASP A 280 4.29 -5.24 -10.19
C ASP A 280 2.76 -5.07 -10.08
N ARG A 281 2.25 -3.84 -10.29
CA ARG A 281 0.83 -3.51 -10.47
C ARG A 281 0.21 -4.46 -11.51
N ASN A 282 -0.82 -5.18 -11.10
CA ASN A 282 -1.58 -6.20 -11.83
C ASN A 282 -0.91 -7.53 -12.12
N SER A 283 0.22 -7.82 -11.49
CA SER A 283 0.81 -9.15 -11.58
C SER A 283 -0.07 -10.22 -10.91
N THR A 284 -0.33 -11.30 -11.65
CA THR A 284 -0.77 -12.58 -11.07
C THR A 284 0.40 -13.29 -10.41
N LEU A 285 0.15 -14.40 -9.70
CA LEU A 285 1.22 -15.30 -9.24
C LEU A 285 1.90 -16.01 -10.43
N ASN A 286 2.69 -15.25 -11.18
CA ASN A 286 3.62 -15.76 -12.15
C ASN A 286 4.92 -16.18 -11.44
N ARG A 287 5.81 -16.86 -12.19
CA ARG A 287 7.10 -17.29 -11.65
C ARG A 287 7.91 -16.16 -11.03
N GLY A 288 7.89 -14.97 -11.63
CA GLY A 288 8.63 -13.80 -11.12
C GLY A 288 8.13 -13.33 -9.75
N LEU A 289 6.83 -13.17 -9.57
CA LEU A 289 6.23 -12.80 -8.27
C LEU A 289 6.42 -13.90 -7.23
N ALA A 290 6.23 -15.16 -7.63
CA ALA A 290 6.45 -16.32 -6.77
C ALA A 290 7.90 -16.39 -6.24
N ASP A 291 8.88 -16.17 -7.10
CA ASP A 291 10.30 -16.17 -6.72
C ASP A 291 10.61 -15.04 -5.72
N ARG A 292 10.02 -13.85 -5.91
CA ARG A 292 10.23 -12.71 -5.01
C ARG A 292 9.56 -12.88 -3.66
N ILE A 293 8.33 -13.38 -3.62
CA ILE A 293 7.68 -13.76 -2.36
C ILE A 293 8.51 -14.83 -1.66
N SER A 294 9.03 -15.82 -2.39
CA SER A 294 9.89 -16.86 -1.80
C SER A 294 11.19 -16.29 -1.23
N ASN A 295 11.83 -15.33 -1.92
CA ASN A 295 13.00 -14.62 -1.41
C ASN A 295 12.68 -13.86 -0.12
N TYR A 296 11.53 -13.19 -0.08
CA TYR A 296 11.06 -12.50 1.11
C TYR A 296 10.83 -13.44 2.29
N LEU A 297 10.15 -14.57 2.06
CA LEU A 297 9.97 -15.61 3.07
C LEU A 297 11.32 -16.13 3.57
N GLY A 298 12.35 -16.18 2.72
CA GLY A 298 13.72 -16.49 3.13
C GLY A 298 14.31 -15.51 4.15
N TYR A 299 13.96 -14.22 4.10
CA TYR A 299 14.36 -13.26 5.15
C TYR A 299 13.66 -13.57 6.48
N ILE A 300 12.36 -13.90 6.45
CA ILE A 300 11.61 -14.30 7.64
C ILE A 300 12.22 -15.54 8.29
N GLU A 301 12.59 -16.54 7.49
CA GLU A 301 13.23 -17.76 8.01
C GLU A 301 14.59 -17.46 8.66
N ARG A 302 15.41 -16.58 8.06
CA ARG A 302 16.68 -16.13 8.68
C ARG A 302 16.45 -15.39 10.00
N GLU A 303 15.46 -14.50 10.08
CA GLU A 303 15.10 -13.81 11.33
C GLU A 303 14.60 -14.79 12.41
N ARG A 304 13.92 -15.88 12.01
CA ARG A 304 13.52 -16.92 12.94
C ARG A 304 14.73 -17.64 13.53
N GLU A 305 15.76 -17.91 12.72
CA GLU A 305 17.03 -18.51 13.17
C GLU A 305 17.77 -17.63 14.18
N THR A 306 17.61 -16.31 14.12
CA THR A 306 18.19 -15.35 15.10
C THR A 306 17.34 -15.18 16.37
N GLY A 307 16.19 -15.85 16.45
CA GLY A 307 15.32 -15.86 17.64
C GLY A 307 14.09 -14.95 17.55
N VAL A 308 13.82 -14.33 16.40
CA VAL A 308 12.59 -13.55 16.20
C VAL A 308 11.38 -14.48 16.13
N ALA A 309 10.34 -14.18 16.91
CA ALA A 309 9.19 -15.06 17.15
C ALA A 309 8.14 -15.07 16.01
N TYR A 310 8.56 -15.36 14.77
CA TYR A 310 7.62 -15.64 13.67
C TYR A 310 6.93 -17.00 13.88
N PRO A 311 5.61 -17.11 13.66
CA PRO A 311 4.93 -18.41 13.68
C PRO A 311 5.52 -19.34 12.63
N VAL A 312 5.63 -20.63 12.93
CA VAL A 312 6.16 -21.65 12.00
C VAL A 312 5.29 -21.74 10.75
N ASP A 313 3.98 -21.89 10.96
CA ASP A 313 2.98 -21.96 9.90
C ASP A 313 2.10 -20.72 9.92
N PHE A 314 1.90 -20.12 8.74
CA PHE A 314 1.00 -18.98 8.54
C PHE A 314 0.52 -18.91 7.09
N SER A 315 -0.60 -18.23 6.89
CA SER A 315 -1.04 -17.76 5.57
C SER A 315 -0.57 -16.33 5.34
N LEU A 316 0.01 -16.04 4.17
CA LEU A 316 0.46 -14.70 3.79
C LEU A 316 -0.69 -13.93 3.13
N VAL A 317 -0.96 -12.71 3.59
CA VAL A 317 -1.94 -11.80 3.01
C VAL A 317 -1.25 -10.47 2.68
N PHE A 318 -1.41 -9.99 1.44
CA PHE A 318 -0.80 -8.75 0.96
C PHE A 318 -1.71 -7.96 0.00
N GLY A 319 -1.31 -6.75 -0.41
CA GLY A 319 -2.12 -5.83 -1.24
C GLY A 319 -1.47 -5.36 -2.55
N HIS A 320 -0.18 -5.04 -2.49
CA HIS A 320 0.64 -4.31 -3.48
C HIS A 320 0.34 -4.46 -4.99
N THR A 321 -0.04 -5.65 -5.49
CA THR A 321 -0.22 -5.87 -6.94
C THR A 321 -1.59 -5.45 -7.46
N HIS A 322 -2.48 -4.90 -6.64
CA HIS A 322 -3.84 -4.44 -6.99
C HIS A 322 -4.79 -5.51 -7.57
N ARG A 323 -4.30 -6.71 -7.88
CA ARG A 323 -5.07 -7.79 -8.47
C ARG A 323 -5.40 -8.85 -7.42
N PRO A 324 -6.69 -9.09 -7.12
CA PRO A 324 -7.11 -10.15 -6.21
C PRO A 324 -6.54 -11.51 -6.61
N LEU A 325 -6.01 -12.25 -5.63
CA LEU A 325 -5.36 -13.54 -5.85
C LEU A 325 -5.58 -14.47 -4.66
N GLU A 326 -5.81 -15.75 -4.94
CA GLU A 326 -5.70 -16.85 -3.98
C GLU A 326 -4.81 -17.92 -4.60
N ALA A 327 -3.74 -18.30 -3.89
CA ALA A 327 -2.77 -19.26 -4.39
C ALA A 327 -2.06 -20.01 -3.26
N ARG A 328 -1.19 -20.96 -3.64
CA ARG A 328 -0.31 -21.68 -2.74
C ARG A 328 1.14 -21.55 -3.21
N LEU A 329 2.05 -21.17 -2.31
CA LEU A 329 3.47 -21.00 -2.59
C LEU A 329 4.29 -21.62 -1.45
N ALA A 330 5.26 -22.46 -1.78
CA ALA A 330 6.14 -23.12 -0.79
C ALA A 330 5.37 -23.75 0.39
N GLY A 331 4.24 -24.42 0.09
CA GLY A 331 3.39 -25.06 1.09
C GLY A 331 2.45 -24.13 1.87
N ARG A 332 2.52 -22.81 1.68
CA ARG A 332 1.72 -21.79 2.38
C ARG A 332 0.62 -21.22 1.49
N GLN A 333 -0.51 -20.85 2.08
CA GLN A 333 -1.54 -20.09 1.37
C GLN A 333 -1.09 -18.63 1.22
N VAL A 334 -1.34 -18.06 0.06
CA VAL A 334 -0.97 -16.69 -0.29
C VAL A 334 -2.18 -16.00 -0.90
N PHE A 335 -2.53 -14.84 -0.34
CA PHE A 335 -3.68 -14.05 -0.74
C PHE A 335 -3.25 -12.63 -1.09
N ASN A 336 -3.74 -12.11 -2.22
CA ASN A 336 -3.75 -10.67 -2.48
C ASN A 336 -5.19 -10.14 -2.33
N THR A 337 -5.40 -9.11 -1.52
CA THR A 337 -6.73 -8.49 -1.35
C THR A 337 -7.21 -7.70 -2.57
N GLY A 338 -6.30 -7.32 -3.48
CA GLY A 338 -6.57 -6.52 -4.66
C GLY A 338 -6.35 -5.04 -4.41
N GLY A 339 -6.87 -4.19 -5.30
CA GLY A 339 -6.78 -2.75 -5.18
C GLY A 339 -7.94 -2.02 -5.83
N TRP A 340 -8.09 -0.75 -5.48
CA TRP A 340 -9.28 0.05 -5.78
C TRP A 340 -8.98 1.22 -6.71
N THR A 341 -7.73 1.36 -7.14
CA THR A 341 -7.30 2.30 -8.17
C THR A 341 -7.78 1.87 -9.55
N VAL A 342 -8.37 2.79 -10.30
CA VAL A 342 -8.82 2.59 -11.69
C VAL A 342 -7.71 3.03 -12.65
N ASP A 343 -6.97 2.06 -13.17
CA ASP A 343 -5.95 2.30 -14.20
C ASP A 343 -6.31 1.67 -15.56
N GLU A 344 -5.40 1.78 -16.53
CA GLU A 344 -5.58 1.25 -17.90
C GLU A 344 -5.53 -0.31 -17.95
N ILE A 345 -5.10 -0.97 -16.87
CA ILE A 345 -4.78 -2.40 -16.82
C ILE A 345 -5.72 -3.13 -15.84
N TRP A 346 -6.10 -2.53 -14.71
CA TRP A 346 -7.01 -3.08 -13.72
C TRP A 346 -7.63 -2.02 -12.79
N PRO A 347 -8.84 -2.28 -12.26
CA PRO A 347 -9.82 -3.21 -12.81
C PRO A 347 -10.13 -2.79 -14.27
N GLY A 348 -10.02 -3.70 -15.24
CA GLY A 348 -10.30 -3.33 -16.65
C GLY A 348 -11.79 -3.21 -16.89
N GLU A 349 -12.21 -2.69 -18.05
CA GLU A 349 -13.64 -2.65 -18.46
C GLU A 349 -14.34 -4.01 -18.31
N GLU A 350 -13.62 -5.10 -18.58
CA GLU A 350 -14.14 -6.47 -18.46
C GLU A 350 -14.05 -7.06 -17.04
N ASN A 351 -13.39 -6.37 -16.10
CA ASN A 351 -13.04 -6.87 -14.77
C ASN A 351 -13.34 -5.83 -13.70
N LEU A 352 -14.57 -5.32 -13.64
CA LEU A 352 -15.04 -4.32 -12.69
C LEU A 352 -15.21 -4.85 -11.26
N TYR A 353 -14.15 -5.37 -10.67
CA TYR A 353 -14.16 -5.80 -9.29
C TYR A 353 -12.80 -5.59 -8.62
N SER A 354 -12.86 -5.30 -7.33
CA SER A 354 -11.75 -5.49 -6.40
C SER A 354 -12.13 -6.61 -5.42
N ALA A 355 -11.42 -6.76 -4.31
CA ALA A 355 -11.78 -7.76 -3.32
C ALA A 355 -11.47 -7.36 -1.88
N VAL A 356 -11.96 -8.20 -0.98
CA VAL A 356 -11.77 -8.13 0.46
C VAL A 356 -11.31 -9.51 0.90
N PHE A 357 -10.22 -9.59 1.65
CA PHE A 357 -9.81 -10.85 2.25
C PHE A 357 -10.64 -11.14 3.51
N ILE A 358 -11.10 -12.37 3.66
CA ILE A 358 -11.91 -12.81 4.80
C ILE A 358 -11.33 -14.11 5.33
N ALA A 359 -10.93 -14.10 6.60
CA ALA A 359 -10.59 -15.27 7.37
C ALA A 359 -11.66 -15.55 8.42
N VAL A 360 -12.15 -16.79 8.44
CA VAL A 360 -13.17 -17.25 9.39
C VAL A 360 -12.58 -18.36 10.26
N PRO A 361 -12.74 -18.32 11.59
CA PRO A 361 -12.19 -19.33 12.49
C PRO A 361 -12.72 -20.74 12.16
N GLY A 362 -11.81 -21.70 11.93
CA GLY A 362 -12.14 -23.08 11.56
C GLY A 362 -12.80 -23.24 10.19
N GLY A 363 -12.78 -22.18 9.36
CA GLY A 363 -13.34 -22.15 8.02
C GLY A 363 -12.27 -21.93 6.95
N ARG A 364 -12.72 -21.80 5.70
CA ARG A 364 -11.85 -21.44 4.58
C ARG A 364 -11.59 -19.94 4.57
N PHE A 365 -10.37 -19.55 4.22
CA PHE A 365 -10.02 -18.17 3.90
C PHE A 365 -10.28 -17.89 2.43
N GLU A 366 -10.82 -16.72 2.12
CA GLU A 366 -11.18 -16.36 0.75
C GLU A 366 -10.92 -14.89 0.46
N VAL A 367 -10.76 -14.60 -0.83
CA VAL A 367 -10.70 -13.24 -1.36
C VAL A 367 -12.04 -12.96 -2.05
N GLN A 368 -12.95 -12.35 -1.30
CA GLN A 368 -14.31 -12.08 -1.76
C GLN A 368 -14.33 -10.87 -2.68
N ARG A 369 -14.76 -11.10 -3.93
CA ARG A 369 -14.90 -10.04 -4.93
C ARG A 369 -15.98 -9.02 -4.56
N VAL A 370 -15.71 -7.76 -4.82
CA VAL A 370 -16.63 -6.63 -4.67
C VAL A 370 -16.71 -5.89 -5.98
N HIS A 371 -17.91 -5.77 -6.52
CA HIS A 371 -18.15 -5.11 -7.81
C HIS A 371 -18.01 -3.59 -7.69
N ILE A 372 -17.27 -3.00 -8.63
CA ILE A 372 -17.13 -1.56 -8.83
C ILE A 372 -18.17 -1.16 -9.87
N ASP A 373 -18.99 -0.15 -9.60
CA ASP A 373 -20.00 0.26 -10.57
C ASP A 373 -19.35 0.80 -11.84
N GLN A 374 -19.90 0.40 -12.98
CA GLN A 374 -19.45 0.85 -14.30
C GLN A 374 -19.38 2.38 -14.39
N GLU A 375 -20.33 3.10 -13.79
CA GLU A 375 -20.36 4.57 -13.80
C GLU A 375 -19.16 5.17 -13.05
N ILE A 376 -18.83 4.63 -11.87
CA ILE A 376 -17.67 5.03 -11.06
C ILE A 376 -16.39 4.73 -11.84
N TYR A 377 -16.26 3.51 -12.36
CA TYR A 377 -15.13 3.11 -13.17
C TYR A 377 -14.92 4.04 -14.36
N ASN A 378 -15.97 4.25 -15.16
CA ASN A 378 -15.92 5.10 -16.34
C ASN A 378 -15.54 6.54 -16.00
N PHE A 379 -16.04 7.07 -14.88
CA PHE A 379 -15.67 8.40 -14.41
C PHE A 379 -14.18 8.47 -14.05
N CYS A 380 -13.70 7.58 -13.18
CA CYS A 380 -12.29 7.55 -12.75
C CYS A 380 -11.34 7.31 -13.94
N HIS A 381 -11.70 6.40 -14.84
CA HIS A 381 -10.91 6.11 -16.05
C HIS A 381 -10.81 7.33 -16.97
N ARG A 382 -11.95 7.99 -17.27
CA ARG A 382 -11.95 9.22 -18.09
C ARG A 382 -11.19 10.35 -17.41
N LEU A 383 -11.33 10.51 -16.10
CA LEU A 383 -10.64 11.54 -15.33
C LEU A 383 -9.12 11.33 -15.43
N ASN A 384 -8.64 10.12 -15.12
CA ASN A 384 -7.23 9.75 -15.23
C ASN A 384 -6.68 9.97 -16.64
N HIS A 385 -7.42 9.54 -17.68
CA HIS A 385 -7.04 9.76 -19.06
C HIS A 385 -7.00 11.24 -19.46
N ALA A 386 -7.98 12.04 -19.02
CA ALA A 386 -8.03 13.48 -19.30
C ALA A 386 -6.88 14.23 -18.64
N ILE A 387 -6.60 13.94 -17.37
CA ILE A 387 -5.47 14.53 -16.64
C ILE A 387 -4.15 14.19 -17.35
N ARG A 388 -3.92 12.93 -17.70
CA ARG A 388 -2.73 12.52 -18.47
C ARG A 388 -2.61 13.23 -19.81
N LYS A 389 -3.73 13.50 -20.49
CA LYS A 389 -3.73 14.22 -21.77
C LYS A 389 -3.35 15.69 -21.60
N GLU A 390 -3.82 16.36 -20.56
CA GLU A 390 -3.49 17.76 -20.29
C GLU A 390 -2.08 17.95 -19.74
N ILE A 391 -1.56 16.96 -18.99
CA ILE A 391 -0.19 16.96 -18.44
C ILE A 391 0.86 16.57 -19.50
N LYS A 392 0.46 16.09 -20.69
CA LYS A 392 1.39 15.90 -21.81
C LYS A 392 1.94 17.27 -22.24
N ILE A 393 3.10 17.62 -21.70
CA ILE A 393 3.96 18.70 -22.16
C ILE A 393 4.27 18.41 -23.63
N ASP A 394 3.85 19.33 -24.49
CA ASP A 394 4.37 19.45 -25.84
C ASP A 394 5.85 19.81 -25.69
N PHE A 395 6.74 18.85 -25.95
CA PHE A 395 8.16 19.14 -26.11
C PHE A 395 8.26 19.93 -27.40
N GLY A 396 8.06 21.25 -27.32
CA GLY A 396 8.34 22.17 -28.39
C GLY A 396 9.77 21.90 -28.86
N ALA A 397 9.90 21.20 -29.97
CA ALA A 397 11.16 21.10 -30.67
C ALA A 397 11.53 22.56 -31.01
N PRO A 398 12.71 23.05 -30.58
CA PRO A 398 13.17 24.35 -31.06
C PRO A 398 13.26 24.25 -32.59
N GLY A 399 12.45 25.07 -33.28
CA GLY A 399 12.50 25.25 -34.73
C GLY A 399 13.72 26.05 -35.17
#